data_AF-A0A961X1Y0-F1
#
_entry.id   AF-A0A961X1Y0-F1
#
_cell.length_a   1.000
_cell.length_b   1.000
_cell.length_c   1.000
_cell.angle_alpha   90.00
_cell.angle_beta   90.00
_cell.angle_gamma   90.00
#
_symmetry.space_group_name_H-M   'P 1'
#
loop_
_entity.id
_entity.type
_entity.pdbx_description
1 polymer ?
#
loop_
_entity_poly.entity_id
_entity_poly.type
_entity_poly.pdbx_seq_one_letter_code
_entity_poly.pdbx_strand_id
1 'polypeptide(L)'
;VFPEDRRQGKQLMSFAHAYDKDTYVWSLRFSNKGYTYRVFGLGEDAGVEVWKKKKRLARVICGEPPYGRPEDIRRAAGCDMDNPFGAAGCGGNPPSRR
;
A
#
# COMPACT_ATOMS: atom_id res chain seq x y z
N VAL A 1 -8.11 1.15 -12.65
CA VAL A 1 -6.96 0.79 -13.51
C VAL A 1 -5.70 1.33 -12.85
N PHE A 2 -4.59 0.59 -12.90
CA PHE A 2 -3.31 1.07 -12.36
C PHE A 2 -2.85 2.32 -13.16
N PRO A 3 -2.10 3.27 -12.58
CA PRO A 3 -1.51 4.38 -13.33
C PRO A 3 -0.74 3.89 -14.56
N GLU A 4 -1.03 4.48 -15.73
CA GLU A 4 -0.47 4.04 -17.02
C GLU A 4 0.99 4.49 -17.21
N ASP A 5 1.35 5.68 -16.74
CA ASP A 5 2.73 6.17 -16.78
C ASP A 5 3.50 5.76 -15.51
N ARG A 6 4.38 4.77 -15.66
CA ARG A 6 5.26 4.28 -14.59
C ARG A 6 6.14 5.35 -13.93
N ARG A 7 6.45 6.44 -14.64
CA ARG A 7 7.29 7.53 -14.10
C ARG A 7 6.55 8.36 -13.05
N GLN A 8 5.22 8.29 -13.03
CA GLN A 8 4.37 9.03 -12.11
C GLN A 8 4.10 8.27 -10.80
N GLY A 9 4.73 7.12 -10.57
CA GLY A 9 4.53 6.31 -9.35
C GLY A 9 4.66 7.13 -8.06
N LYS A 10 5.69 7.98 -7.96
CA LYS A 10 5.92 8.85 -6.79
C LYS A 10 4.80 9.87 -6.53
N GLN A 11 4.07 10.26 -7.57
CA GLN A 11 3.02 11.28 -7.51
C GLN A 11 1.64 10.66 -7.34
N LEU A 12 1.41 9.49 -7.94
CA LEU A 12 0.10 8.87 -8.06
C LEU A 12 -0.13 7.69 -7.11
N MET A 13 0.95 7.21 -6.49
CA MET A 13 0.90 6.09 -5.56
C MET A 13 1.55 6.46 -4.24
N SER A 14 0.96 5.99 -3.17
CA SER A 14 1.39 6.25 -1.80
C SER A 14 1.65 4.94 -1.10
N PHE A 15 2.88 4.74 -0.63
CA PHE A 15 3.32 3.53 0.06
C PHE A 15 3.41 3.78 1.55
N ALA A 16 3.07 2.76 2.34
CA ALA A 16 3.45 2.67 3.74
C ALA A 16 3.67 1.21 4.16
N HIS A 17 4.51 0.99 5.15
CA HIS A 17 4.73 -0.29 5.81
C HIS A 17 4.90 -0.14 7.32
N ALA A 18 4.73 -1.25 8.03
CA ALA A 18 4.94 -1.34 9.47
C ALA A 18 5.09 -2.81 9.87
N TYR A 19 5.48 -3.02 11.10
CA TYR A 19 5.22 -4.27 11.82
C TYR A 19 3.95 -4.10 12.67
N ASP A 20 3.01 -5.04 12.51
CA ASP A 20 1.90 -5.24 13.43
C ASP A 20 2.23 -6.48 14.28
N LYS A 21 2.75 -6.24 15.49
CA LYS A 21 3.47 -7.25 16.28
C LYS A 21 4.62 -7.83 15.46
N ASP A 22 4.65 -9.14 15.23
CA ASP A 22 5.68 -9.82 14.44
C ASP A 22 5.35 -9.89 12.95
N THR A 23 4.17 -9.40 12.55
CA THR A 23 3.69 -9.51 11.17
C THR A 23 4.06 -8.25 10.38
N TYR A 24 4.86 -8.42 9.33
CA TYR A 24 5.14 -7.34 8.40
C TYR A 24 3.89 -7.01 7.57
N VAL A 25 3.50 -5.74 7.57
CA VAL A 25 2.39 -5.21 6.78
C VAL A 25 2.85 -4.10 5.88
N TRP A 26 2.32 -4.06 4.67
CA TRP A 26 2.56 -2.96 3.74
C TRP A 26 1.33 -2.66 2.92
N SER A 27 1.27 -1.45 2.39
CA SER A 27 0.21 -1.04 1.49
C SER A 27 0.69 -0.05 0.44
N LEU A 28 0.05 -0.12 -0.73
CA LEU A 28 0.18 0.81 -1.83
C LEU A 28 -1.21 1.35 -2.17
N ARG A 29 -1.41 2.64 -1.97
CA ARG A 29 -2.65 3.35 -2.23
C ARG A 29 -2.55 4.16 -3.51
N PHE A 30 -3.57 4.10 -4.36
CA PHE A 30 -3.69 4.97 -5.53
C PHE A 30 -5.16 5.21 -5.88
N SER A 31 -5.44 6.31 -6.58
CA SER A 31 -6.79 6.68 -6.97
C SER A 31 -6.95 6.66 -8.49
N ASN A 32 -8.10 6.17 -8.96
CA ASN A 32 -8.45 6.23 -10.37
C ASN A 32 -9.98 6.31 -10.56
N LYS A 33 -10.45 7.20 -11.45
CA LYS A 33 -11.86 7.35 -11.84
C LYS A 33 -12.82 7.44 -10.64
N GLY A 34 -12.42 8.12 -9.56
CA GLY A 34 -13.24 8.30 -8.36
C GLY A 34 -13.24 7.13 -7.36
N TYR A 35 -12.41 6.12 -7.60
CA TYR A 35 -12.16 5.00 -6.69
C TYR A 35 -10.76 5.11 -6.10
N THR A 36 -10.61 4.64 -4.87
CA THR A 36 -9.31 4.45 -4.23
C THR A 36 -9.04 2.97 -4.08
N TYR A 37 -7.87 2.55 -4.52
CA TYR A 37 -7.40 1.18 -4.43
C TYR A 37 -6.30 1.13 -3.36
N ARG A 38 -6.33 0.08 -2.53
CA ARG A 38 -5.25 -0.23 -1.61
C ARG A 38 -4.82 -1.66 -1.84
N VAL A 39 -3.68 -1.84 -2.50
CA VAL A 39 -2.98 -3.12 -2.54
C VAL A 39 -2.27 -3.27 -1.20
N PHE A 40 -2.31 -4.43 -0.58
CA PHE A 40 -1.67 -4.65 0.72
C PHE A 40 -1.08 -6.05 0.82
N GLY A 41 -0.07 -6.18 1.68
CA GLY A 41 0.42 -7.46 2.18
C GLY A 41 0.32 -7.51 3.70
N LEU A 42 0.12 -8.72 4.22
CA LEU A 42 -0.03 -9.06 5.63
C LEU A 42 0.66 -10.41 5.88
N GLY A 43 1.95 -10.37 6.24
CA GLY A 43 2.75 -11.59 6.36
C GLY A 43 2.83 -12.32 5.02
N GLU A 44 2.32 -13.55 4.97
CA GLU A 44 2.25 -14.38 3.76
C GLU A 44 1.01 -14.09 2.89
N ASP A 45 0.04 -13.34 3.42
CA ASP A 45 -1.18 -12.96 2.71
C ASP A 45 -1.04 -11.63 1.97
N ALA A 46 -1.92 -11.43 0.98
CA ALA A 46 -2.06 -10.17 0.29
C ALA A 46 -3.46 -9.96 -0.27
N GLY A 47 -3.77 -8.73 -0.65
CA GLY A 47 -5.05 -8.44 -1.27
C GLY A 47 -5.16 -7.04 -1.83
N VAL A 48 -6.35 -6.76 -2.33
CA VAL A 48 -6.74 -5.45 -2.83
C VAL A 48 -8.05 -5.03 -2.17
N GLU A 49 -8.07 -3.83 -1.61
CA GLU A 49 -9.30 -3.17 -1.23
C GLU A 49 -9.68 -2.10 -2.25
N VAL A 50 -10.98 -2.00 -2.50
CA VAL A 50 -11.56 -0.96 -3.35
C VAL A 50 -12.47 -0.09 -2.51
N TRP A 51 -12.25 1.21 -2.57
CA TRP A 51 -12.96 2.22 -1.81
C TRP A 51 -13.60 3.24 -2.75
N LYS A 52 -14.76 3.77 -2.35
CA LYS A 52 -15.37 4.95 -2.95
C LYS A 52 -15.68 5.94 -1.84
N LYS A 53 -14.98 7.08 -1.84
CA LYS A 53 -14.93 8.00 -0.69
C LYS A 53 -14.52 7.22 0.57
N LYS A 54 -15.33 7.27 1.64
CA LYS A 54 -15.06 6.57 2.91
C LYS A 54 -15.66 5.16 2.99
N LYS A 55 -16.34 4.68 1.95
CA LYS A 55 -16.97 3.35 1.93
C LYS A 55 -16.07 2.32 1.24
N ARG A 56 -15.69 1.27 1.96
CA ARG A 56 -15.06 0.09 1.36
C ARG A 56 -16.12 -0.69 0.57
N LEU A 57 -15.90 -0.84 -0.73
CA LEU A 57 -16.80 -1.55 -1.64
C LEU A 57 -16.47 -3.03 -1.72
N ALA A 58 -15.18 -3.36 -1.72
CA ALA A 58 -14.71 -4.74 -1.82
C ALA A 58 -13.37 -4.91 -1.10
N ARG A 59 -13.13 -6.15 -0.66
CA ARG A 59 -11.83 -6.66 -0.27
C ARG A 59 -11.67 -8.01 -0.96
N VAL A 60 -10.66 -8.12 -1.81
CA VAL A 60 -10.33 -9.34 -2.55
C VAL A 60 -8.97 -9.82 -2.05
N ILE A 61 -8.94 -11.03 -1.50
CA ILE A 61 -7.68 -11.67 -1.11
C ILE A 61 -7.06 -12.28 -2.35
N CYS A 62 -5.76 -12.11 -2.51
CA CYS A 62 -5.03 -12.70 -3.62
C CYS A 62 -4.93 -14.23 -3.41
N GLY A 63 -5.15 -15.00 -4.47
CA GLY A 63 -4.90 -16.45 -4.44
C GLY A 63 -3.41 -16.79 -4.33
N GLU A 64 -2.54 -15.84 -4.70
CA GLU A 64 -1.08 -15.92 -4.58
C GLU A 64 -0.52 -14.55 -4.17
N PRO A 65 0.52 -14.48 -3.33
CA PRO A 65 1.13 -13.22 -2.93
C PRO A 65 1.75 -12.48 -4.14
N PRO A 66 1.69 -11.13 -4.16
CA PRO A 66 2.29 -10.33 -5.21
C PRO A 66 3.79 -10.62 -5.33
N TYR A 67 4.26 -10.87 -6.55
CA TYR A 67 5.69 -11.08 -6.83
C TYR A 67 6.57 -9.85 -6.54
N GLY A 68 5.96 -8.67 -6.43
CA GLY A 68 6.68 -7.41 -6.19
C GLY A 68 7.22 -7.30 -4.77
N ARG A 69 8.53 -7.04 -4.63
CA ARG A 69 9.16 -6.78 -3.33
C ARG A 69 8.67 -5.44 -2.76
N PRO A 70 8.23 -5.38 -1.50
CA PRO A 70 7.79 -4.13 -0.87
C PRO A 70 8.83 -3.00 -0.93
N GLU A 71 10.12 -3.33 -0.90
CA GLU A 71 11.21 -2.36 -1.05
C GLU A 71 11.23 -1.69 -2.44
N ASP A 72 10.99 -2.46 -3.50
CA ASP A 72 10.93 -1.94 -4.87
C ASP A 72 9.74 -1.00 -5.02
N ILE A 73 8.59 -1.38 -4.45
CA ILE A 73 7.38 -0.54 -4.42
C ILE A 73 7.64 0.76 -3.65
N ARG A 74 8.28 0.69 -2.48
CA ARG A 74 8.63 1.85 -1.66
C ARG A 74 9.50 2.86 -2.42
N ARG A 75 10.49 2.39 -3.18
CA ARG A 75 11.37 3.26 -3.98
C ARG A 75 10.63 3.93 -5.14
N ALA A 76 9.63 3.27 -5.69
CA ALA A 76 8.86 3.73 -6.84
C ALA A 76 7.67 4.64 -6.48
N ALA A 77 7.18 4.58 -5.24
CA ALA A 77 6.00 5.30 -4.76
C ALA A 77 6.34 6.52 -3.90
N GLY A 78 5.35 7.38 -3.69
CA GLY A 78 5.40 8.45 -2.69
C GLY A 78 5.10 7.92 -1.30
N CYS A 79 5.25 8.74 -0.27
CA CYS A 79 4.88 8.36 1.09
C CYS A 79 3.37 8.52 1.31
N ASP A 80 2.74 7.53 1.93
CA ASP A 80 1.36 7.66 2.39
C ASP A 80 1.29 8.42 3.72
N MET A 81 1.10 9.74 3.67
CA MET A 81 1.06 10.55 4.88
C MET A 81 -0.17 10.30 5.77
N ASP A 82 -1.19 9.59 5.28
CA ASP A 82 -2.38 9.23 6.06
C ASP A 82 -2.19 7.93 6.88
N ASN A 83 -1.02 7.29 6.80
CA ASN A 83 -0.73 6.10 7.58
C ASN A 83 -0.53 6.43 9.08
N PRO A 84 -0.75 5.48 10.01
CA PRO A 84 -0.67 5.72 11.45
C PRO A 84 0.68 6.24 11.97
N PHE A 85 1.75 6.07 11.20
CA PHE A 85 3.13 6.43 11.55
C PHE A 85 3.66 7.63 10.74
N GLY A 86 2.84 8.24 9.88
CA GLY A 86 3.26 9.34 9.01
C GLY A 86 4.51 8.98 8.20
N ALA A 87 5.46 9.91 8.09
CA ALA A 87 6.68 9.71 7.31
C ALA A 87 7.52 8.49 7.73
N ALA A 88 7.45 8.06 9.00
CA ALA A 88 8.18 6.90 9.48
C ALA A 88 7.71 5.60 8.80
N GLY A 89 6.43 5.49 8.46
CA GLY A 89 5.86 4.37 7.72
C GLY A 89 6.34 4.24 6.27
N CYS A 90 7.19 5.13 5.79
CA CYS A 90 7.71 5.13 4.42
C CYS A 90 9.24 4.99 4.37
N GLY A 91 9.89 4.92 5.54
CA GLY A 91 11.34 4.89 5.69
C GLY A 91 11.97 3.60 5.20
N GLY A 92 13.30 3.50 5.31
CA GLY A 92 14.00 2.23 5.05
C GLY A 92 13.63 1.15 6.07
N ASN A 93 13.36 1.56 7.32
CA ASN A 93 13.03 0.69 8.43
C ASN A 93 11.53 0.82 8.77
N PRO A 94 10.76 -0.27 8.76
CA PRO A 94 9.35 -0.23 9.12
C PRO A 94 9.18 0.06 10.62
N PRO A 95 8.31 1.01 11.01
CA PRO A 95 7.96 1.23 12.40
C PRO A 95 7.10 0.06 12.92
N SER A 96 7.12 -0.17 14.23
CA SER A 96 6.24 -1.16 14.87
C SER A 96 5.05 -0.47 15.54
N ARG A 97 3.86 -1.05 15.37
CA ARG A 97 2.73 -0.76 16.24
C ARG A 97 3.07 -1.29 17.64
N ARG A 98 2.95 -0.44 18.66
CA ARG A 98 3.05 -0.87 20.07
C ARG A 98 1.83 -1.67 20.47
#